data_AF-C5BB92-F1
#
_entry.id   AF-C5BB92-F1
#
_cell.length_a   1.000
_cell.length_b   1.000
_cell.length_c   1.000
_cell.angle_alpha   90.00
_cell.angle_beta   90.00
_cell.angle_gamma   90.00
#
_symmetry.space_group_name_H-M   'P 1'
#
loop_
_entity.id
_entity.type
_entity.pdbx_description
1 polymer ?
#
loop_
_entity_poly.entity_id
_entity_poly.type
_entity_poly.pdbx_seq_one_letter_code
_entity_poly.pdbx_strand_id
1 'polypeptide(L)'
;MLTTLAAGTYGIPTITSNINGLPETVRHQQIGFCLTPTLSVEQYANISAASIDFSPQVYDPVQDRLTPPLILSPEQLADSIESLYRNPETYRRLSDGAREYAAVSRCFNDLAQTLCQRLLTRADPRPHG
;
A
#
# COMPACT_ATOMS: atom_id res chain seq x y z
N MET A 1 -3.83 4.51 0.26
CA MET A 1 -3.34 4.23 1.63
C MET A 1 -4.46 4.31 2.67
N LEU A 2 -5.19 5.42 2.81
CA LEU A 2 -6.35 5.44 3.75
C LEU A 2 -7.52 4.58 3.27
N THR A 3 -7.76 4.54 1.96
CA THR A 3 -8.83 3.72 1.36
C THR A 3 -8.65 2.22 1.63
N THR A 4 -7.41 1.73 1.74
CA THR A 4 -7.14 0.30 2.00
C THR A 4 -7.43 -0.06 3.45
N LEU A 5 -7.07 0.82 4.39
CA LEU A 5 -7.46 0.68 5.80
C LEU A 5 -8.98 0.77 5.99
N ALA A 6 -9.64 1.70 5.30
CA ALA A 6 -11.09 1.83 5.33
C ALA A 6 -11.79 0.60 4.72
N ALA A 7 -11.27 0.00 3.66
CA ALA A 7 -11.77 -1.28 3.16
C ALA A 7 -11.61 -2.40 4.21
N GLY A 8 -10.47 -2.41 4.92
CA GLY A 8 -10.19 -3.35 5.99
C GLY A 8 -11.17 -3.29 7.16
N THR A 9 -11.73 -2.14 7.51
CA THR A 9 -12.75 -2.06 8.59
C THR A 9 -14.03 -2.84 8.26
N TYR A 10 -14.34 -3.00 6.97
CA TYR A 10 -15.44 -3.85 6.48
C TYR A 10 -14.99 -5.29 6.21
N GLY A 11 -13.71 -5.59 6.41
CA GLY A 11 -13.08 -6.87 6.08
C GLY A 11 -13.02 -7.14 4.59
N ILE A 12 -12.77 -6.11 3.79
CA ILE A 12 -12.57 -6.23 2.35
C ILE A 12 -11.05 -6.28 2.09
N PRO A 13 -10.49 -7.44 1.69
CA PRO A 13 -9.10 -7.52 1.27
C PRO A 13 -8.87 -6.64 0.05
N THR A 14 -7.69 -6.03 -0.05
CA THR A 14 -7.33 -5.18 -1.19
C THR A 14 -6.19 -5.77 -2.00
N ILE A 15 -6.23 -5.54 -3.32
CA ILE A 15 -5.13 -5.81 -4.24
C ILE A 15 -4.50 -4.46 -4.58
N THR A 16 -3.21 -4.28 -4.28
CA THR A 16 -2.49 -3.01 -4.41
C THR A 16 -1.12 -3.22 -5.00
N SER A 17 -0.49 -2.14 -5.45
CA SER A 17 0.90 -2.14 -5.89
C SER A 17 1.88 -2.00 -4.72
N ASN A 18 3.04 -2.63 -4.85
CA ASN A 18 4.16 -2.57 -3.90
C ASN A 18 5.01 -1.30 -4.12
N ILE A 19 4.35 -0.14 -4.09
CA ILE A 19 4.98 1.18 -4.27
C ILE A 19 4.40 2.16 -3.26
N ASN A 20 5.15 3.24 -3.01
CA ASN A 20 4.85 4.24 -2.00
C ASN A 20 4.62 3.59 -0.63
N GLY A 21 3.80 4.21 0.22
CA GLY A 21 3.38 3.68 1.52
C GLY A 21 2.26 2.63 1.47
N LEU A 22 2.00 1.98 0.33
CA LEU A 22 0.98 0.93 0.23
C LEU A 22 1.35 -0.37 0.98
N PRO A 23 2.61 -0.86 0.93
CA PRO A 23 3.01 -2.09 1.62
C PRO A 23 2.81 -2.05 3.14
N GLU A 24 2.87 -0.86 3.75
CA GLU A 24 2.62 -0.63 5.17
C GLU A 24 1.13 -0.76 5.52
N THR A 25 0.24 -0.51 4.56
CA THR A 25 -1.21 -0.61 4.73
C THR A 25 -1.80 -1.92 4.24
N VAL A 26 -1.09 -2.64 3.36
CA VAL A 26 -1.51 -3.92 2.78
C VAL A 26 -0.38 -4.93 2.92
N ARG A 27 -0.37 -5.65 4.04
CA ARG A 27 0.59 -6.73 4.28
C ARG A 27 0.26 -7.92 3.38
N HIS A 28 1.12 -8.15 2.39
CA HIS A 28 0.94 -9.19 1.38
C HIS A 28 0.61 -10.55 2.01
N GLN A 29 -0.42 -11.23 1.49
CA GLN A 29 -0.94 -12.52 1.94
C GLN A 29 -1.45 -12.59 3.39
N GLN A 30 -1.41 -11.50 4.15
CA GLN A 30 -1.99 -11.41 5.49
C GLN A 30 -3.37 -10.74 5.46
N ILE A 31 -3.47 -9.61 4.75
CA ILE A 31 -4.69 -8.78 4.72
C ILE A 31 -5.15 -8.41 3.31
N GLY A 32 -4.40 -8.85 2.31
CA GLY A 32 -4.61 -8.54 0.90
C GLY A 32 -3.40 -8.94 0.07
N PHE A 33 -3.34 -8.51 -1.18
CA PHE A 33 -2.20 -8.72 -2.05
C PHE A 33 -1.53 -7.38 -2.36
N CYS A 34 -0.26 -7.27 -1.98
CA CYS A 34 0.60 -6.18 -2.43
C CYS A 34 1.52 -6.73 -3.52
N LEU A 35 1.28 -6.35 -4.76
CA LEU A 35 1.85 -6.93 -5.96
C LEU A 35 2.97 -6.03 -6.51
N THR A 36 4.04 -6.63 -7.03
CA THR A 36 5.09 -5.84 -7.69
C THR A 36 4.65 -5.44 -9.09
N PRO A 37 4.58 -4.14 -9.41
CA PRO A 37 4.29 -3.68 -10.75
C PRO A 37 5.46 -3.92 -11.70
N THR A 38 5.15 -4.23 -12.96
CA THR A 38 6.14 -4.68 -13.95
C THR A 38 6.04 -3.94 -15.29
N LEU A 39 4.91 -3.29 -15.58
CA LEU A 39 4.74 -2.56 -16.84
C LEU A 39 5.26 -1.13 -16.71
N SER A 40 5.98 -0.65 -17.72
CA SER A 40 6.18 0.79 -17.86
C SER A 40 4.86 1.50 -18.19
N VAL A 41 4.80 2.81 -17.97
CA VAL A 41 3.65 3.63 -18.37
C VAL A 41 3.37 3.52 -19.87
N GLU A 42 4.42 3.46 -20.70
CA GLU A 42 4.29 3.30 -22.15
C GLU A 42 3.71 1.93 -22.53
N GLN A 43 4.19 0.85 -21.91
CA GLN A 43 3.65 -0.49 -22.13
C GLN A 43 2.18 -0.56 -21.73
N TYR A 44 1.81 0.06 -20.60
CA TYR A 44 0.42 0.13 -20.14
C TYR A 44 -0.45 0.97 -21.09
N ALA A 45 0.06 2.08 -21.64
CA ALA A 45 -0.64 2.89 -22.64
C ALA A 45 -0.92 2.10 -23.93
N ASN A 46 0.01 1.26 -24.36
CA ASN A 46 -0.14 0.48 -25.59
C ASN A 46 -1.22 -0.61 -25.49
N ILE A 47 -1.52 -1.08 -24.28
CA ILE A 47 -2.52 -2.15 -24.04
C ILE A 47 -3.82 -1.63 -23.43
N SER A 48 -3.91 -0.34 -23.10
CA SER A 48 -5.09 0.24 -22.47
C SER A 48 -5.46 1.57 -23.11
N ALA A 49 -6.77 1.86 -23.19
CA ALA A 49 -7.25 3.19 -23.56
C ALA A 49 -7.29 4.16 -22.36
N ALA A 50 -6.59 3.83 -21.26
CA ALA A 50 -6.65 4.57 -20.01
C ALA A 50 -5.76 5.82 -20.04
N SER A 51 -6.08 6.78 -19.18
CA SER A 51 -5.18 7.91 -18.94
C SER A 51 -3.85 7.40 -18.41
N ILE A 52 -2.78 8.02 -18.92
CA ILE A 52 -1.40 7.79 -18.50
C ILE A 52 -0.78 9.01 -17.83
N ASP A 53 -1.60 9.98 -17.44
CA ASP A 53 -1.18 11.16 -16.69
C ASP A 53 -0.89 10.79 -15.23
N PHE A 54 0.22 10.08 -15.04
CA PHE A 54 0.72 9.64 -13.74
C PHE A 54 1.79 10.59 -13.22
N SER A 55 1.96 10.60 -11.90
CA SER A 55 3.12 11.25 -11.27
C SER A 55 4.43 10.78 -11.94
N PRO A 56 5.35 11.69 -12.29
CA PRO A 56 6.60 11.32 -12.96
C PRO A 56 7.51 10.46 -12.08
N GLN A 57 7.29 10.47 -10.75
CA GLN A 57 8.03 9.68 -9.78
C GLN A 57 7.12 9.06 -8.73
N VAL A 58 7.50 7.88 -8.27
CA VAL A 58 6.92 7.16 -7.13
C VAL A 58 8.04 6.68 -6.21
N TYR A 59 7.74 6.48 -4.93
CA TYR A 59 8.69 5.90 -4.00
C TYR A 59 8.71 4.38 -4.14
N ASP A 60 9.90 3.81 -4.30
CA ASP A 60 10.16 2.37 -4.26
C ASP A 60 10.63 2.00 -2.84
N PRO A 61 9.79 1.33 -2.02
CA PRO A 61 10.14 0.96 -0.65
C PRO A 61 11.19 -0.15 -0.56
N VAL A 62 11.44 -0.91 -1.64
CA VAL A 62 12.46 -1.96 -1.66
C VAL A 62 13.85 -1.35 -1.90
N GLN A 63 13.93 -0.36 -2.78
CA GLN A 63 15.18 0.33 -3.13
C GLN A 63 15.42 1.60 -2.31
N ASP A 64 14.46 2.01 -1.48
CA ASP A 64 14.46 3.25 -0.68
C ASP A 64 14.81 4.50 -1.52
N ARG A 65 14.16 4.66 -2.67
CA ARG A 65 14.41 5.78 -3.59
C ARG A 65 13.20 6.14 -4.44
N LEU A 66 13.20 7.35 -5.01
CA LEU A 66 12.25 7.73 -6.03
C LEU A 66 12.63 7.12 -7.39
N THR A 67 11.65 6.56 -8.07
CA THR A 67 11.82 5.91 -9.38
C THR A 67 10.69 6.31 -10.33
N PRO A 68 10.87 6.21 -11.66
CA PRO A 68 9.76 6.28 -12.60
C PRO A 68 8.70 5.22 -12.27
N PRO A 69 7.39 5.53 -12.42
CA PRO A 69 6.34 4.60 -12.07
C PRO A 69 6.34 3.34 -12.96
N LEU A 70 6.18 2.20 -12.30
CA LEU A 70 5.71 0.97 -12.93
C LEU A 70 4.24 0.74 -12.56
N ILE A 71 3.51 0.09 -13.45
CA ILE A 71 2.08 -0.17 -13.36
C ILE A 71 1.85 -1.69 -13.23
N LEU A 72 0.85 -2.08 -12.43
CA LEU A 72 0.39 -3.47 -12.38
C LEU A 72 -0.22 -3.84 -13.72
N SER A 73 0.11 -5.02 -14.25
CA SER A 73 -0.52 -5.46 -15.49
C SER A 73 -1.99 -5.83 -15.24
N PRO A 74 -2.89 -5.60 -16.23
CA PRO A 74 -4.27 -6.07 -16.15
C PRO A 74 -4.37 -7.58 -15.93
N GLU A 75 -3.46 -8.36 -16.52
CA GLU A 75 -3.35 -9.81 -16.35
C GLU A 75 -3.05 -10.19 -14.89
N GLN A 76 -2.04 -9.56 -14.27
CA GLN A 76 -1.69 -9.81 -12.87
C GLN A 76 -2.85 -9.47 -11.92
N LEU A 77 -3.60 -8.41 -12.22
CA LEU A 77 -4.82 -8.06 -11.49
C LEU A 77 -5.92 -9.10 -11.68
N ALA A 78 -6.17 -9.54 -12.92
CA ALA A 78 -7.17 -10.56 -13.24
C ALA A 78 -6.86 -11.89 -12.54
N ASP A 79 -5.63 -12.37 -12.63
CA ASP A 79 -5.18 -13.60 -11.96
C ASP A 79 -5.36 -13.53 -10.44
N SER A 80 -5.05 -12.37 -9.86
CA SER A 80 -5.18 -12.15 -8.42
C SER A 80 -6.64 -12.13 -7.97
N ILE A 81 -7.53 -11.51 -8.76
CA ILE A 81 -8.98 -11.51 -8.51
C ILE A 81 -9.53 -12.93 -8.65
N GLU A 82 -9.17 -13.64 -9.71
CA GLU A 82 -9.61 -15.01 -9.95
C GLU A 82 -9.13 -15.95 -8.84
N SER A 83 -7.88 -15.81 -8.38
CA SER A 83 -7.34 -16.57 -7.26
C SER A 83 -8.16 -16.35 -5.98
N LEU A 84 -8.53 -15.12 -5.65
CA LEU A 84 -9.39 -14.84 -4.49
C LEU A 84 -10.79 -15.42 -4.67
N TYR A 85 -11.36 -15.29 -5.87
CA TYR A 85 -12.70 -15.78 -6.17
C TYR A 85 -12.80 -17.31 -6.08
N ARG A 86 -11.79 -18.03 -6.60
CA ARG A 86 -11.74 -19.50 -6.60
C ARG A 86 -11.36 -20.09 -5.24
N ASN A 87 -10.80 -19.30 -4.33
CA ASN A 87 -10.34 -19.77 -3.02
C ASN A 87 -11.04 -19.03 -1.86
N PRO A 88 -12.31 -19.34 -1.54
CA PRO A 88 -13.08 -18.66 -0.50
C PRO A 88 -12.45 -18.70 0.89
N GLU A 89 -11.70 -19.76 1.22
CA GLU A 89 -10.98 -19.87 2.50
C GLU A 89 -9.85 -18.85 2.59
N THR A 90 -9.09 -18.67 1.50
CA THR A 90 -8.07 -17.63 1.38
C THR A 90 -8.71 -16.26 1.53
N TYR A 91 -9.80 -15.99 0.81
CA TYR A 91 -10.51 -14.72 0.92
C TYR A 91 -10.97 -14.46 2.36
N ARG A 92 -11.56 -15.45 3.03
CA ARG A 92 -12.04 -15.32 4.42
C ARG A 92 -10.90 -15.01 5.39
N ARG A 93 -9.79 -15.75 5.29
CA ARG A 93 -8.61 -15.50 6.13
C ARG A 93 -8.06 -14.08 5.93
N LEU A 94 -7.98 -13.61 4.68
CA LEU A 94 -7.55 -12.24 4.40
C LEU A 94 -8.56 -11.20 4.91
N SER A 95 -9.85 -11.50 4.81
CA SER A 95 -10.95 -10.64 5.29
C SER A 95 -10.85 -10.44 6.80
N ASP A 96 -10.63 -11.52 7.55
CA ASP A 96 -10.48 -11.48 9.00
C ASP A 96 -9.20 -10.73 9.40
N GLY A 97 -8.07 -11.04 8.75
CA GLY A 97 -6.82 -10.31 8.96
C GLY A 97 -6.95 -8.82 8.65
N ALA A 98 -7.72 -8.44 7.62
CA ALA A 98 -7.96 -7.03 7.29
C ALA A 98 -8.75 -6.30 8.38
N ARG A 99 -9.77 -6.94 8.99
CA ARG A 99 -10.52 -6.37 10.12
C ARG A 99 -9.63 -6.18 11.34
N GLU A 100 -8.89 -7.24 11.71
CA GLU A 100 -7.98 -7.22 12.85
C GLU A 100 -6.94 -6.12 12.67
N TYR A 101 -6.30 -6.05 11.49
CA TYR A 101 -5.30 -5.04 11.21
C TYR A 101 -5.90 -3.64 11.23
N ALA A 102 -7.06 -3.41 10.63
CA ALA A 102 -7.71 -2.10 10.65
C ALA A 102 -8.07 -1.65 12.07
N ALA A 103 -8.47 -2.56 12.96
CA ALA A 103 -8.80 -2.27 14.34
C ALA A 103 -7.60 -1.83 15.20
N VAL A 104 -6.40 -2.33 14.88
CA VAL A 104 -5.15 -2.00 15.59
C VAL A 104 -4.23 -1.06 14.81
N SER A 105 -4.65 -0.66 13.61
CA SER A 105 -3.91 0.26 12.76
C SER A 105 -3.83 1.63 13.41
N ARG A 106 -2.73 2.33 13.11
CA ARG A 106 -2.33 3.52 13.86
C ARG A 106 -3.43 4.57 13.88
N CYS A 107 -3.88 4.91 15.08
CA CYS A 107 -4.74 6.06 15.31
C CYS A 107 -3.99 7.33 14.87
N PHE A 108 -4.69 8.20 14.13
CA PHE A 108 -4.11 9.47 13.68
C PHE A 108 -3.60 10.30 14.87
N ASN A 109 -4.34 10.29 15.98
CA ASN A 109 -3.95 11.02 17.18
C ASN A 109 -2.62 10.53 17.76
N ASP A 110 -2.41 9.22 17.83
CA ASP A 110 -1.17 8.63 18.35
C ASP A 110 0.03 8.95 17.45
N LEU A 111 -0.19 8.92 16.12
CA LEU A 111 0.80 9.33 15.14
C LEU A 111 1.17 10.81 15.30
N ALA A 112 0.18 11.68 15.43
CA ALA A 112 0.39 13.11 15.63
C ALA A 112 1.15 13.38 16.92
N GLN A 113 0.76 12.74 18.03
CA GLN A 113 1.43 12.88 19.32
C GLN A 113 2.89 12.38 19.26
N THR A 114 3.12 11.22 18.64
CA THR A 114 4.47 10.66 18.45
C THR A 114 5.35 11.59 17.60
N LEU A 115 4.78 12.15 16.52
CA LEU A 115 5.48 13.10 15.66
C LEU A 115 5.85 14.36 16.43
N CYS A 116 4.89 14.97 17.13
CA CYS A 116 5.12 16.15 17.97
C CYS A 116 6.21 15.89 19.02
N GLN A 117 6.14 14.77 19.73
CA GLN A 117 7.15 14.41 20.72
C GLN A 117 8.55 14.28 20.08
N ARG A 118 8.65 13.60 18.93
CA ARG A 118 9.93 13.44 18.22
C ARG A 118 10.49 14.77 17.72
N LEU A 119 9.65 15.66 17.21
CA LEU A 119 10.07 16.99 16.76
C LEU A 119 10.55 17.85 17.94
N LEU A 120 9.84 17.83 19.07
CA LEU A 120 10.23 18.54 20.28
C LEU A 120 11.54 18.02 20.89
N THR A 121 11.73 16.69 20.95
CA THR A 121 13.00 16.10 21.44
C THR A 121 14.20 16.35 20.53
N ARG A 122 13.99 16.57 19.22
CA ARG A 122 15.03 16.97 18.27
C ARG A 122 15.32 18.48 18.30
N ALA A 123 14.37 19.28 18.78
CA ALA A 123 14.49 20.72 18.89
C ALA A 123 15.21 21.19 20.16
N ASP A 124 15.62 20.27 21.06
CA ASP A 124 16.45 20.58 22.23
C ASP A 124 17.94 20.65 21.82
N PRO A 125 18.53 21.85 21.67
CA PRO A 125 19.93 21.98 21.34
C PRO A 125 20.73 21.67 22.60
N ARG A 126 21.38 20.51 22.69
CA ARG A 126 22.40 20.30 23.72
C ARG A 126 23.42 21.46 23.61
N PRO A 127 23.69 22.22 24.68
CA PRO A 127 24.73 23.22 24.64
C PRO A 127 26.06 22.51 24.43
N HIS A 128 26.76 22.87 23.35
CA HIS A 128 28.15 22.50 23.16
C HIS A 128 28.95 23.15 24.29
N GLY A 129 29.31 22.35 25.30
CA GLY A 129 30.40 22.65 26.23
C GLY A 129 31.74 22.33 25.61
#